data_AF-A0A345RPK6-F1
#
_entry.id   AF-A0A345RPK6-F1
#
_cell.length_a   1.000
_cell.length_b   1.000
_cell.length_c   1.000
_cell.angle_alpha   90.00
_cell.angle_beta   90.00
_cell.angle_gamma   90.00
#
_symmetry.space_group_name_H-M   'P 1'
#
loop_
_entity.id
_entity.type
_entity.pdbx_description
1 polymer ?
#
loop_
_entity_poly.entity_id
_entity_poly.type
_entity_poly.pdbx_seq_one_letter_code
_entity_poly.pdbx_strand_id
1 'polypeptide(L)'
;MNRIQIRHCAYFLCAIMLTLTMACSSKARYATVGDRCYAKAVPTMGEGGLAWGQTLGQAQKKSMDNCMRYASRSGGTPGTCQVVLAKCK
;
A
#
# COMPACT_ATOMS: atom_id res chain seq x y z
N MET A 1 52.39 0.93 2.71
CA MET A 1 51.11 0.66 2.01
C MET A 1 50.19 1.85 2.24
N ASN A 2 49.80 2.52 1.16
CA ASN A 2 49.49 3.96 1.09
C ASN A 2 48.11 4.35 1.63
N ARG A 3 48.08 5.32 2.57
CA ARG A 3 46.85 5.98 3.07
C ARG A 3 46.01 6.68 1.98
N ILE A 4 46.61 6.91 0.81
CA ILE A 4 45.96 7.52 -0.37
C ILE A 4 44.93 6.56 -1.01
N GLN A 5 45.16 5.24 -0.95
CA GLN A 5 44.24 4.23 -1.50
C GLN A 5 42.94 4.12 -0.71
N ILE A 6 43.01 4.25 0.61
CA ILE A 6 41.85 4.15 1.52
C ILE A 6 40.86 5.30 1.28
N ARG A 7 41.37 6.50 0.94
CA ARG A 7 40.54 7.70 0.71
C ARG A 7 39.77 7.62 -0.61
N HIS A 8 40.35 7.05 -1.67
CA HIS A 8 39.66 6.92 -2.96
C HIS A 8 38.56 5.84 -2.95
N CYS A 9 38.77 4.71 -2.24
CA CYS A 9 37.73 3.69 -2.13
C CYS A 9 36.49 4.16 -1.35
N ALA A 10 36.68 4.98 -0.30
CA ALA A 10 35.57 5.53 0.47
C ALA A 10 34.69 6.50 -0.34
N TYR A 11 35.31 7.32 -1.20
CA TYR A 11 34.57 8.25 -2.07
C TYR A 11 33.77 7.53 -3.16
N PHE A 12 34.29 6.43 -3.72
CA PHE A 12 33.57 5.62 -4.71
C PHE A 12 32.35 4.89 -4.11
N LEU A 13 32.47 4.36 -2.89
CA LEU A 13 31.36 3.68 -2.20
C LEU A 13 30.21 4.63 -1.83
N CYS A 14 30.52 5.86 -1.41
CA CYS A 14 29.49 6.86 -1.11
C CYS A 14 28.69 7.30 -2.35
N ALA A 15 29.33 7.38 -3.52
CA ALA A 15 28.66 7.79 -4.76
C ALA A 15 27.64 6.76 -5.27
N ILE A 16 27.89 5.46 -5.05
CA ILE A 16 27.00 4.38 -5.49
C ILE A 16 25.74 4.30 -4.61
N MET A 17 25.84 4.60 -3.31
CA MET A 17 24.68 4.55 -2.41
C MET A 17 23.69 5.69 -2.65
N LEU A 18 24.12 6.81 -3.25
CA LEU A 18 23.25 7.96 -3.50
C LEU A 18 22.28 7.75 -4.69
N THR A 19 22.57 6.81 -5.59
CA THR A 19 21.74 6.57 -6.79
C THR A 19 20.62 5.54 -6.57
N LEU A 20 20.60 4.81 -5.46
CA LEU A 20 19.55 3.83 -5.13
C LEU A 20 18.32 4.41 -4.43
N THR A 21 18.15 5.74 -4.39
CA THR A 21 17.06 6.37 -3.61
C THR A 21 15.81 6.72 -4.43
N MET A 22 15.69 6.33 -5.70
CA MET A 22 14.52 6.67 -6.52
C MET A 22 13.82 5.46 -7.13
N ALA A 23 13.16 4.64 -6.31
CA ALA A 23 12.11 3.74 -6.78
C ALA A 23 11.05 3.41 -5.72
N CYS A 24 10.63 4.37 -4.89
CA CYS A 24 9.37 4.23 -4.15
C CYS A 24 8.21 4.67 -5.06
N SER A 25 7.91 3.87 -6.08
CA SER A 25 6.72 4.09 -6.91
C SER A 25 5.50 3.57 -6.16
N SER A 26 5.05 4.37 -5.18
CA SER A 26 3.76 4.23 -4.51
C SER A 26 2.62 4.67 -5.45
N LYS A 27 2.64 4.24 -6.71
CA LYS A 27 1.41 4.28 -7.51
C LYS A 27 0.46 3.31 -6.82
N ALA A 28 -0.55 3.84 -6.14
CA ALA A 28 -1.67 3.07 -5.65
C ALA A 28 -2.32 2.40 -6.88
N ARG A 29 -1.88 1.18 -7.22
CA ARG A 29 -2.29 0.43 -8.43
C ARG A 29 -3.79 0.13 -8.50
N TYR A 30 -4.56 0.56 -7.48
CA TYR A 30 -5.98 0.29 -7.31
C TYR A 30 -6.85 1.55 -7.13
N ALA A 31 -6.27 2.75 -7.08
CA ALA A 31 -7.06 3.98 -7.20
C ALA A 31 -7.09 4.33 -8.69
N THR A 32 -8.21 4.07 -9.38
CA THR A 32 -8.32 4.54 -10.76
C THR A 32 -8.43 6.06 -10.71
N VAL A 33 -7.59 6.75 -11.48
CA VAL A 33 -7.64 8.21 -11.59
C VAL A 33 -9.06 8.58 -12.06
N GLY A 34 -9.88 9.10 -11.13
CA GLY A 34 -11.28 9.43 -11.38
C GLY A 34 -12.30 8.73 -10.49
N ASP A 35 -11.92 7.81 -9.59
CA ASP A 35 -12.86 7.25 -8.61
C ASP A 35 -13.29 8.33 -7.61
N ARG A 36 -14.61 8.48 -7.44
CA ARG A 36 -15.24 9.53 -6.62
C ARG A 36 -15.60 9.03 -5.23
N CYS A 37 -15.73 7.71 -5.08
CA CYS A 37 -16.18 7.07 -3.87
C CYS A 37 -15.13 6.10 -3.34
N TYR A 38 -15.05 5.98 -2.02
CA TYR A 38 -14.18 5.05 -1.34
C TYR A 38 -14.92 4.34 -0.21
N ALA A 39 -14.47 3.15 0.11
CA ALA A 39 -14.98 2.38 1.24
C ALA A 39 -13.87 1.60 1.93
N LYS A 40 -14.04 1.40 3.23
CA LYS A 40 -13.19 0.59 4.09
C LYS A 40 -14.04 -0.51 4.73
N ALA A 41 -13.57 -1.74 4.60
CA ALA A 41 -14.12 -2.91 5.25
C ALA A 41 -13.04 -3.50 6.16
N VAL A 42 -13.42 -3.92 7.36
CA VAL A 42 -12.50 -4.50 8.35
C VAL A 42 -13.05 -5.82 8.89
N PRO A 43 -12.19 -6.81 9.17
CA PRO A 43 -12.55 -7.99 9.96
C PRO A 43 -12.71 -7.62 11.44
N THR A 44 -13.17 -8.57 12.28
CA THR A 44 -13.25 -8.37 13.74
C THR A 44 -11.91 -8.00 14.36
N MET A 45 -10.81 -8.57 13.84
CA MET A 45 -9.43 -8.31 14.26
C MET A 45 -8.53 -8.22 13.04
N GLY A 46 -7.54 -7.33 13.05
CA GLY A 46 -6.56 -7.17 11.97
C GLY A 46 -6.89 -6.05 10.99
N GLU A 47 -6.11 -5.98 9.92
CA GLU A 47 -6.25 -4.98 8.86
C GLU A 47 -7.20 -5.48 7.77
N GLY A 48 -8.16 -4.64 7.39
CA GLY A 48 -9.08 -4.91 6.30
C GLY A 48 -8.75 -4.20 4.98
N GLY A 49 -9.70 -4.17 4.05
CA GLY A 49 -9.52 -3.63 2.71
C GLY A 49 -10.00 -2.18 2.56
N LEU A 50 -9.19 -1.34 1.92
CA LEU A 50 -9.61 -0.02 1.39
C LEU A 50 -9.75 -0.13 -0.13
N ALA A 51 -10.83 0.38 -0.69
CA ALA A 51 -11.01 0.42 -2.13
C ALA A 51 -11.74 1.68 -2.61
N TRP A 52 -11.51 2.02 -3.88
CA TRP A 52 -12.09 3.15 -4.58
C TRP A 52 -13.00 2.68 -5.74
N GLY A 53 -14.02 3.47 -6.06
CA GLY A 53 -14.95 3.21 -7.15
C GLY A 53 -15.69 4.46 -7.63
N GLN A 54 -16.34 4.34 -8.79
CA GLN A 54 -17.15 5.41 -9.37
C GLN A 54 -18.44 5.65 -8.57
N THR A 55 -18.97 4.59 -7.96
CA THR A 55 -20.17 4.62 -7.11
C THR A 55 -19.87 4.06 -5.73
N LEU A 56 -20.70 4.42 -4.73
CA LEU A 56 -20.56 3.95 -3.36
C LEU A 56 -20.61 2.40 -3.29
N GLY A 57 -21.54 1.77 -4.00
CA GLY A 57 -21.69 0.31 -4.04
C GLY A 57 -20.48 -0.40 -4.67
N GLN A 58 -19.86 0.18 -5.70
CA GLN A 58 -18.63 -0.37 -6.27
C GLN A 58 -17.47 -0.32 -5.27
N ALA A 59 -17.31 0.82 -4.59
CA ALA A 59 -16.27 0.98 -3.58
C ALA A 59 -16.47 -0.02 -2.42
N GLN A 60 -17.70 -0.17 -1.93
CA GLN A 60 -18.05 -1.12 -0.87
C GLN A 60 -17.77 -2.56 -1.28
N LYS A 61 -18.22 -2.99 -2.46
CA LYS A 61 -17.99 -4.34 -2.96
C LYS A 61 -16.49 -4.64 -3.08
N LYS A 62 -15.72 -3.77 -3.74
CA LYS A 62 -14.27 -3.94 -3.88
C LYS A 62 -13.56 -3.98 -2.52
N SER A 63 -13.97 -3.12 -1.59
CA SER A 63 -13.40 -3.05 -0.25
C SER A 63 -13.68 -4.33 0.56
N MET A 64 -14.90 -4.86 0.45
CA MET A 64 -15.31 -6.13 1.05
C MET A 64 -14.54 -7.31 0.47
N ASP A 65 -14.45 -7.40 -0.86
CA ASP A 65 -13.72 -8.47 -1.56
C ASP A 65 -12.23 -8.45 -1.17
N ASN A 66 -11.63 -7.26 -1.08
CA ASN A 66 -10.25 -7.10 -0.61
C ASN A 66 -10.10 -7.51 0.86
N CYS A 67 -11.05 -7.14 1.72
CA CYS A 67 -11.04 -7.57 3.12
C CYS A 67 -11.08 -9.09 3.21
N MET A 68 -12.06 -9.75 2.59
CA MET A 68 -12.19 -11.21 2.64
C MET A 68 -10.94 -11.91 2.09
N ARG A 69 -10.36 -11.37 1.01
CA ARG A 69 -9.17 -11.96 0.37
C ARG A 69 -7.89 -11.83 1.20
N TYR A 70 -7.76 -10.78 2.01
CA TYR A 70 -6.50 -10.44 2.68
C TYR A 70 -6.57 -10.38 4.21
N ALA A 71 -7.75 -10.52 4.82
CA ALA A 71 -7.92 -10.47 6.28
C ALA A 71 -6.99 -11.45 7.01
N SER A 72 -6.81 -12.66 6.49
CA SER A 72 -5.93 -13.66 7.14
C SER A 72 -4.46 -13.26 7.18
N ARG A 73 -4.00 -12.33 6.31
CA ARG A 73 -2.61 -11.86 6.31
C ARG A 73 -2.29 -10.95 7.49
N SER A 74 -3.31 -10.34 8.08
CA SER A 74 -3.22 -9.42 9.21
C SER A 74 -3.78 -10.02 10.51
N GLY A 75 -3.97 -11.34 10.55
CA GLY A 75 -4.53 -12.06 11.70
C GLY A 75 -6.07 -12.02 11.80
N GLY A 76 -6.76 -11.54 10.77
CA GLY A 76 -8.21 -11.46 10.71
C GLY A 76 -8.90 -12.67 10.09
N THR A 77 -10.21 -12.77 10.31
CA THR A 77 -11.05 -13.85 9.76
C THR A 77 -11.86 -13.33 8.56
N PRO A 78 -11.70 -13.90 7.35
CA PRO A 78 -12.39 -13.46 6.15
C PRO A 78 -13.92 -13.32 6.29
N GLY A 79 -14.56 -14.26 6.97
CA GLY A 79 -16.02 -14.26 7.18
C GLY A 79 -16.53 -13.19 8.13
N THR A 80 -15.65 -12.39 8.75
CA THR A 80 -16.03 -11.31 9.70
C THR A 80 -15.90 -9.92 9.10
N CYS A 81 -15.59 -9.83 7.81
CA CYS A 81 -15.41 -8.55 7.13
C CYS A 81 -16.73 -7.77 7.06
N GLN A 82 -16.68 -6.50 7.48
CA GLN A 82 -17.81 -5.58 7.46
C GLN A 82 -17.38 -4.19 6.97
N VAL A 83 -18.24 -3.51 6.21
CA VAL A 83 -17.98 -2.13 5.77
C VAL A 83 -18.19 -1.20 6.95
N VAL A 84 -17.14 -0.51 7.39
CA VAL A 84 -17.19 0.45 8.51
C VAL A 84 -17.19 1.90 8.04
N LEU A 85 -16.80 2.14 6.80
CA LEU A 85 -16.78 3.46 6.20
C LEU A 85 -17.09 3.35 4.71
N ALA A 86 -17.98 4.19 4.20
CA ALA A 86 -18.18 4.39 2.78
C ALA A 86 -18.59 5.84 2.52
N LYS A 87 -17.93 6.51 1.60
CA LYS A 87 -18.19 7.92 1.29
C LYS A 87 -17.81 8.26 -0.15
N CYS A 88 -18.48 9.26 -0.72
CA CYS A 88 -18.08 9.91 -1.96
C CYS A 88 -17.54 11.32 -1.69
N LYS A 89 -16.64 11.78 -2.56
CA LYS A 89 -16.08 13.13 -2.57
C LYS A 89 -17.17 14.16 -2.86
#